data_AF-A0A232LXK1-F1
#
_entry.id   AF-A0A232LXK1-F1
#
_cell.length_a   1.000
_cell.length_b   1.000
_cell.length_c   1.000
_cell.angle_alpha   90.00
_cell.angle_beta   90.00
_cell.angle_gamma   90.00
#
_symmetry.space_group_name_H-M   'P 1'
#
loop_
_entity.id
_entity.type
_entity.pdbx_description
1 polymer ?
#
loop_
_entity_poly.entity_id
_entity_poly.type
_entity_poly.pdbx_seq_one_letter_code
_entity_poly.pdbx_strand_id
1 'polypeptide(L)'
;MWLITVIPRVFQFLFAIIVLGLSVSLAKGQVIGSVPATTGYGSFTGGLGILAAIVGFAALLTDFLEGIISWAIDGLACVAFLAGGIAFAVGLRGTDCSDINTTWNNAILSGGCDANGCDYFGGDIDHIEQTVKSRCTSAKADAAFMFLGFIFCMFVIAGSMFFSQNKRNRSGAVV
;
A
#
# COMPACT_ATOMS: atom_id res chain seq x y z
N MET A 1 -22.34 1.81 -15.69
CA MET A 1 -22.33 0.95 -14.49
C MET A 1 -21.02 0.18 -14.34
N TRP A 2 -20.47 -0.45 -15.40
CA TRP A 2 -19.08 -0.97 -15.41
C TRP A 2 -18.06 0.08 -14.95
N LEU A 3 -18.13 1.32 -15.46
CA LEU A 3 -17.17 2.38 -15.12
C LEU A 3 -16.99 2.59 -13.60
N ILE A 4 -18.06 2.39 -12.81
CA ILE A 4 -18.04 2.59 -11.35
C ILE A 4 -17.18 1.55 -10.64
N THR A 5 -17.03 0.34 -11.20
CA THR A 5 -16.21 -0.73 -10.60
C THR A 5 -14.82 -0.82 -11.22
N VAL A 6 -14.67 -0.53 -12.51
CA VAL A 6 -13.37 -0.64 -13.21
C VAL A 6 -12.45 0.52 -12.93
N ILE A 7 -12.96 1.76 -12.91
CA ILE A 7 -12.13 2.93 -12.59
C ILE A 7 -11.44 2.76 -11.24
N PRO A 8 -12.15 2.48 -10.12
CA PRO A 8 -11.48 2.35 -8.85
C PRO A 8 -10.56 1.13 -8.77
N ARG A 9 -10.84 0.07 -9.54
CA ARG A 9 -9.96 -1.10 -9.63
C ARG A 9 -8.64 -0.80 -10.34
N VAL A 10 -8.66 0.03 -11.39
CA VAL A 10 -7.43 0.53 -12.03
C VAL A 10 -6.61 1.37 -11.06
N PHE A 11 -7.25 2.28 -10.33
CA PHE A 11 -6.56 3.07 -9.31
C PHE A 11 -6.00 2.22 -8.17
N GLN A 12 -6.76 1.25 -7.65
CA GLN A 12 -6.29 0.28 -6.66
C GLN A 12 -5.04 -0.47 -7.17
N PHE A 13 -5.05 -0.93 -8.43
CA PHE A 13 -3.91 -1.60 -9.04
C PHE A 13 -2.69 -0.69 -9.13
N LEU A 14 -2.86 0.56 -9.59
CA LEU A 14 -1.76 1.52 -9.70
C LEU A 14 -1.17 1.86 -8.33
N PHE A 15 -2.01 2.11 -7.32
CA PHE A 15 -1.54 2.39 -5.96
C PHE A 15 -0.84 1.18 -5.35
N ALA A 16 -1.32 -0.03 -5.60
CA ALA A 16 -0.66 -1.25 -5.14
C ALA A 16 0.75 -1.41 -5.74
N ILE A 17 0.93 -1.10 -7.03
CA ILE A 17 2.24 -1.09 -7.69
C ILE A 17 3.17 -0.04 -7.08
N ILE A 18 2.66 1.19 -6.87
CA ILE A 18 3.44 2.27 -6.28
C ILE A 18 3.89 1.87 -4.87
N VAL A 19 2.97 1.36 -4.05
CA VAL A 19 3.25 0.92 -2.69
C VAL A 19 4.31 -0.18 -2.67
N LEU A 20 4.15 -1.22 -3.50
CA LEU A 20 5.14 -2.28 -3.62
C LEU A 20 6.51 -1.73 -4.04
N GLY A 21 6.55 -0.87 -5.05
CA GLY A 21 7.79 -0.30 -5.58
C GLY A 21 8.54 0.57 -4.56
N LEU A 22 7.81 1.43 -3.84
CA LEU A 22 8.38 2.28 -2.80
C LEU A 22 8.86 1.45 -1.61
N SER A 23 8.02 0.55 -1.09
CA SER A 23 8.38 -0.34 0.02
C SER A 23 9.60 -1.21 -0.28
N VAL A 24 9.69 -1.79 -1.49
CA VAL A 24 10.87 -2.59 -1.91
C VAL A 24 12.11 -1.71 -2.06
N SER A 25 11.97 -0.48 -2.57
CA SER A 25 13.09 0.45 -2.71
C SER A 25 13.64 0.87 -1.35
N LEU A 26 12.76 1.13 -0.38
CA LEU A 26 13.15 1.39 1.02
C LEU A 26 13.81 0.17 1.66
N ALA A 27 13.26 -1.03 1.43
CA ALA A 27 13.82 -2.28 1.96
C ALA A 27 15.23 -2.56 1.42
N LYS A 28 15.47 -2.32 0.12
CA LYS A 28 16.79 -2.47 -0.50
C LYS A 28 17.82 -1.47 0.02
N GLY A 29 17.36 -0.33 0.51
CA GLY A 29 18.21 0.67 1.13
C GLY A 29 18.72 0.29 2.52
N GLN A 30 18.36 -0.88 3.04
CA GLN A 30 18.84 -1.36 4.34
C GLN A 30 20.18 -2.08 4.21
N VAL A 31 21.19 -1.53 4.86
CA VAL A 31 22.58 -1.99 4.89
C VAL A 31 22.91 -2.67 6.21
N ILE A 32 22.35 -2.17 7.34
CA ILE A 32 22.61 -2.70 8.68
C ILE A 32 21.33 -3.29 9.30
N GLY A 33 21.51 -4.45 9.92
CA GLY A 33 20.43 -5.16 10.61
C GLY A 33 19.43 -5.79 9.64
N SER A 34 18.29 -6.21 10.18
CA SER A 34 17.18 -6.74 9.38
C SER A 34 16.37 -5.61 8.76
N VAL A 35 15.78 -5.89 7.58
CA VAL A 35 14.80 -5.00 6.95
C VAL A 35 13.68 -4.66 7.95
N PRO A 36 13.28 -3.37 8.07
CA PRO A 36 12.21 -2.98 8.97
C PRO A 36 10.92 -3.73 8.67
N ALA A 37 10.25 -4.21 9.72
CA ALA A 37 8.99 -4.93 9.57
C ALA A 37 7.92 -4.11 8.82
N THR A 38 7.97 -2.77 8.93
CA THR A 38 7.08 -1.84 8.23
C THR A 38 7.24 -1.87 6.72
N THR A 39 8.47 -1.82 6.20
CA THR A 39 8.73 -1.86 4.74
C THR A 39 8.49 -3.25 4.16
N GLY A 40 8.75 -4.30 4.94
CA GLY A 40 8.34 -5.66 4.60
C GLY A 40 6.82 -5.81 4.51
N TYR A 41 6.09 -5.28 5.49
CA TYR A 41 4.63 -5.28 5.50
C TYR A 41 4.04 -4.43 4.35
N GLY A 42 4.65 -3.30 4.02
CA GLY A 42 4.25 -2.48 2.89
C GLY A 42 4.42 -3.20 1.55
N SER A 43 5.52 -3.94 1.38
CA SER A 43 5.74 -4.79 0.20
C SER A 43 4.68 -5.90 0.10
N PHE A 44 4.37 -6.57 1.21
CA PHE A 44 3.28 -7.55 1.27
C PHE A 44 1.93 -6.93 0.89
N THR A 45 1.62 -5.75 1.45
CA THR A 45 0.38 -5.01 1.20
C THR A 45 0.23 -4.64 -0.28
N GLY A 46 1.29 -4.11 -0.89
CA GLY A 46 1.31 -3.81 -2.32
C GLY A 46 1.13 -5.06 -3.18
N GLY A 47 1.82 -6.16 -2.86
CA GLY A 47 1.67 -7.44 -3.55
C GLY A 47 0.25 -8.02 -3.45
N LEU A 48 -0.34 -8.00 -2.25
CA LEU A 48 -1.71 -8.45 -2.02
C LEU A 48 -2.72 -7.56 -2.77
N GLY A 49 -2.51 -6.25 -2.79
CA GLY A 49 -3.35 -5.30 -3.53
C GLY A 49 -3.32 -5.55 -5.05
N ILE A 50 -2.16 -5.89 -5.60
CA ILE A 50 -2.00 -6.30 -7.01
C ILE A 50 -2.79 -7.59 -7.28
N LEU A 51 -2.64 -8.60 -6.41
CA LEU A 51 -3.37 -9.86 -6.55
C LEU A 51 -4.89 -9.63 -6.48
N ALA A 52 -5.36 -8.83 -5.52
CA ALA A 52 -6.77 -8.46 -5.40
C ALA A 52 -7.29 -7.77 -6.66
N ALA A 53 -6.52 -6.83 -7.21
CA ALA A 53 -6.84 -6.15 -8.45
C ALA A 53 -6.96 -7.13 -9.64
N ILE A 54 -6.00 -8.04 -9.82
CA ILE A 54 -6.02 -9.06 -10.89
C ILE A 54 -7.22 -9.98 -10.75
N VAL A 55 -7.44 -10.53 -9.54
CA VAL A 55 -8.54 -11.46 -9.27
C VAL A 55 -9.87 -10.83 -9.61
N GLY A 56 -10.13 -9.60 -9.17
CA GLY A 56 -11.41 -9.00 -9.50
C GLY A 56 -11.49 -8.36 -10.90
N PHE A 57 -10.38 -8.21 -11.64
CA PHE A 57 -10.48 -8.05 -13.11
C PHE A 57 -10.95 -9.36 -13.76
N ALA A 58 -10.43 -10.51 -13.31
CA ALA A 58 -10.89 -11.82 -13.77
C ALA A 58 -12.36 -12.10 -13.37
N ALA A 59 -12.81 -11.58 -12.23
CA ALA A 59 -14.21 -11.64 -11.81
C ALA A 59 -15.16 -10.87 -12.75
N LEU A 60 -14.68 -9.90 -13.52
CA LEU A 60 -15.50 -9.23 -14.54
C LEU A 60 -15.70 -10.08 -15.79
N LEU A 61 -14.81 -11.06 -16.02
CA LEU A 61 -14.82 -11.92 -17.19
C LEU A 61 -15.49 -13.27 -16.92
N THR A 62 -15.57 -13.67 -15.65
CA THR A 62 -16.06 -15.00 -15.26
C THR A 62 -17.02 -14.91 -14.08
N ASP A 63 -18.24 -15.44 -14.26
CA ASP A 63 -19.25 -15.48 -13.20
C ASP A 63 -18.81 -16.35 -12.00
N PHE A 64 -17.82 -17.25 -12.19
CA PHE A 64 -17.28 -18.11 -11.14
C PHE A 64 -16.50 -17.34 -10.05
N LEU A 65 -15.81 -16.26 -10.43
CA LEU A 65 -15.10 -15.39 -9.48
C LEU A 65 -15.97 -14.23 -8.98
N GLU A 66 -17.12 -14.00 -9.61
CA GLU A 66 -18.07 -12.96 -9.22
C GLU A 66 -18.81 -13.39 -7.94
N GLY A 67 -18.32 -12.93 -6.79
CA GLY A 67 -18.97 -13.21 -5.51
C GLY A 67 -18.02 -13.19 -4.32
N ILE A 68 -18.25 -14.10 -3.37
CA ILE A 68 -17.64 -14.06 -2.04
C ILE A 68 -16.10 -14.14 -2.07
N ILE A 69 -15.51 -14.82 -3.06
CA ILE A 69 -14.06 -14.98 -3.17
C ILE A 69 -13.39 -13.63 -3.51
N SER A 70 -13.90 -12.90 -4.52
CA SER A 70 -13.38 -11.56 -4.84
C SER A 70 -13.56 -10.61 -3.66
N TRP A 71 -14.72 -10.65 -2.99
CA TRP A 71 -14.98 -9.81 -1.82
C TRP A 71 -14.07 -10.11 -0.63
N ALA A 72 -13.75 -11.39 -0.39
CA ALA A 72 -12.83 -11.78 0.66
C ALA A 72 -11.41 -11.27 0.38
N ILE A 73 -10.94 -11.39 -0.86
CA ILE A 73 -9.59 -10.94 -1.25
C ILE A 73 -9.50 -9.41 -1.27
N ASP A 74 -10.50 -8.73 -1.83
CA ASP A 74 -10.58 -7.27 -1.80
C ASP A 74 -10.71 -6.77 -0.34
N GLY A 75 -11.49 -7.45 0.50
CA GLY A 75 -11.59 -7.15 1.93
C GLY A 75 -10.26 -7.31 2.67
N LEU A 76 -9.52 -8.39 2.42
CA LEU A 76 -8.21 -8.60 3.01
C LEU A 76 -7.20 -7.54 2.55
N ALA A 77 -7.19 -7.19 1.26
CA ALA A 77 -6.36 -6.12 0.72
C ALA A 77 -6.71 -4.76 1.35
N CYS A 78 -8.00 -4.48 1.54
CA CYS A 78 -8.50 -3.28 2.19
C CYS A 78 -7.94 -3.13 3.62
N VAL A 79 -8.06 -4.18 4.43
CA VAL A 79 -7.50 -4.20 5.79
C VAL A 79 -5.99 -4.07 5.77
N ALA A 80 -5.32 -4.75 4.82
CA ALA A 80 -3.87 -4.68 4.69
C ALA A 80 -3.39 -3.24 4.38
N PHE A 81 -4.03 -2.56 3.44
CA PHE A 81 -3.76 -1.15 3.11
C PHE A 81 -3.96 -0.23 4.30
N LEU A 82 -5.06 -0.39 5.05
CA LEU A 82 -5.32 0.44 6.22
C LEU A 82 -4.25 0.24 7.30
N ALA A 83 -3.96 -1.02 7.65
CA ALA A 83 -2.95 -1.34 8.64
C ALA A 83 -1.55 -0.88 8.22
N GLY A 84 -1.22 -0.97 6.92
CA GLY A 84 0.05 -0.51 6.36
C GLY A 84 0.19 1.00 6.45
N GLY A 85 -0.85 1.74 6.04
CA GLY A 85 -0.88 3.20 6.14
C GLY A 85 -0.70 3.67 7.59
N ILE A 86 -1.36 3.01 8.55
CA ILE A 86 -1.19 3.28 9.98
C ILE A 86 0.23 2.95 10.45
N ALA A 87 0.78 1.80 10.07
CA ALA A 87 2.12 1.37 10.45
C ALA A 87 3.19 2.37 9.97
N PHE A 88 3.09 2.86 8.72
CA PHE A 88 3.96 3.90 8.22
C PHE A 88 3.73 5.25 8.90
N ALA A 89 2.48 5.64 9.15
CA ALA A 89 2.17 6.90 9.84
C ALA A 89 2.73 6.94 11.28
N VAL A 90 2.64 5.83 12.01
CA VAL A 90 3.23 5.68 13.34
C VAL A 90 4.76 5.64 13.26
N GLY A 91 5.31 4.90 12.30
CA GLY A 91 6.75 4.81 12.09
C GLY A 91 7.40 6.14 11.68
N LEU A 92 6.67 7.02 11.01
CA LEU A 92 7.10 8.35 10.56
C LEU A 92 6.63 9.48 11.48
N ARG A 93 6.20 9.16 12.71
CA ARG A 93 5.66 10.15 13.63
C ARG A 93 6.75 11.14 14.02
N GLY A 94 6.46 12.43 13.86
CA GLY A 94 7.38 13.51 14.25
C GLY A 94 8.57 13.70 13.31
N THR A 95 8.62 12.99 12.16
CA THR A 95 9.68 13.19 11.17
C THR A 95 9.30 14.30 10.19
N ASP A 96 10.17 15.30 10.08
CA ASP A 96 10.15 16.31 9.01
C ASP A 96 11.22 15.94 7.97
N CYS A 97 10.81 15.78 6.71
CA CYS A 97 11.74 15.44 5.63
C CYS A 97 12.74 16.56 5.29
N SER A 98 12.57 17.74 5.89
CA SER A 98 13.50 18.87 5.78
C SER A 98 14.45 18.98 6.97
N ASP A 99 14.24 18.20 8.04
CA ASP A 99 15.08 18.20 9.24
C ASP A 99 15.78 16.85 9.41
N ILE A 100 17.10 16.86 9.19
CA ILE A 100 17.94 15.68 9.27
C ILE A 100 17.95 15.07 10.68
N ASN A 101 17.82 15.89 11.74
CA ASN A 101 17.85 15.41 13.12
C ASN A 101 16.67 14.50 13.45
N THR A 102 15.52 14.74 12.80
CA THR A 102 14.31 13.94 13.01
C THR A 102 14.28 12.68 12.15
N THR A 103 15.05 12.64 11.07
CA THR A 103 15.03 11.55 10.08
C THR A 103 16.19 10.56 10.25
N TRP A 104 17.31 11.01 10.81
CA TRP A 104 18.52 10.19 11.02
C TRP A 104 18.28 8.98 11.92
N ASN A 105 17.62 9.20 13.07
CA ASN A 105 17.38 8.15 14.06
C ASN A 105 16.10 7.32 13.81
N ASN A 106 15.70 7.18 12.54
CA ASN A 106 14.48 6.45 12.19
C ASN A 106 14.80 5.15 11.43
N ALA A 107 14.36 4.00 11.95
CA ALA A 107 14.64 2.69 11.37
C ALA A 107 14.09 2.49 9.94
N ILE A 108 13.06 3.23 9.55
CA ILE A 108 12.44 3.16 8.22
C ILE A 108 13.25 3.99 7.20
N LEU A 109 13.79 5.12 7.65
CA LEU A 109 14.43 6.13 6.80
C LEU A 109 15.94 5.96 6.71
N SER A 110 16.56 5.51 7.79
CA SER A 110 18.00 5.23 7.88
C SER A 110 18.39 3.98 7.08
N GLY A 111 19.70 3.77 6.93
CA GLY A 111 20.26 2.58 6.30
C GLY A 111 20.32 1.36 7.24
N GLY A 112 19.78 1.47 8.46
CA GLY A 112 19.79 0.38 9.43
C GLY A 112 19.93 0.86 10.85
N CYS A 113 19.62 -0.03 11.80
CA CYS A 113 19.88 0.20 13.21
C CYS A 113 20.63 -0.98 13.82
N ASP A 114 21.58 -0.68 14.70
CA ASP A 114 22.31 -1.64 15.53
C ASP A 114 22.07 -1.35 17.02
N ALA A 115 22.89 -1.95 17.89
CA ALA A 115 22.81 -1.73 19.34
C ALA A 115 23.18 -0.30 19.79
N ASN A 116 23.86 0.47 18.93
CA ASN A 116 24.38 1.80 19.22
C ASN A 116 23.50 2.92 18.64
N GLY A 117 22.64 2.62 17.68
CA GLY A 117 21.68 3.57 17.12
C GLY A 117 21.24 3.23 15.70
N CYS A 118 20.53 4.15 15.06
CA CYS A 118 20.23 4.08 13.65
C CYS A 118 21.17 5.00 12.90
N ASP A 119 21.87 4.49 11.90
CA ASP A 119 22.90 5.26 11.19
C ASP A 119 22.81 5.09 9.68
N TYR A 120 23.25 6.12 8.97
CA TYR A 120 23.33 6.10 7.52
C TYR A 120 24.75 5.74 7.08
N PHE A 121 24.91 4.69 6.28
CA PHE A 121 26.23 4.27 5.81
C PHE A 121 26.47 4.71 4.37
N GLY A 122 27.29 5.76 4.22
CA GLY A 122 28.02 6.06 2.99
C GLY A 122 27.65 7.37 2.30
N GLY A 123 28.68 8.19 2.03
CA GLY A 123 28.59 9.37 1.17
C GLY A 123 29.12 10.65 1.82
N ASP A 124 29.27 11.68 0.99
CA ASP A 124 29.48 13.05 1.44
C ASP A 124 28.21 13.60 2.14
N ILE A 125 28.33 14.58 3.03
CA ILE A 125 27.21 15.07 3.86
C ILE A 125 26.03 15.51 2.99
N ASP A 126 26.30 16.20 1.88
CA ASP A 126 25.28 16.65 0.92
C ASP A 126 24.52 15.49 0.25
N HIS A 127 25.22 14.38 -0.05
CA HIS A 127 24.59 13.18 -0.61
C HIS A 127 23.69 12.50 0.41
N ILE A 128 24.08 12.52 1.68
CA ILE A 128 23.31 11.90 2.76
C ILE A 128 22.01 12.68 2.98
N GLU A 129 22.06 14.01 3.03
CA GLU A 129 20.87 14.85 3.22
C GLU A 129 19.84 14.62 2.10
N GLN A 130 20.28 14.62 0.84
CA GLN A 130 19.40 14.36 -0.31
C GLN A 130 18.80 12.96 -0.27
N THR A 131 19.60 11.95 0.10
CA THR A 131 19.12 10.57 0.12
C THR A 131 18.13 10.33 1.25
N VAL A 132 18.40 10.85 2.45
CA VAL A 132 17.49 10.78 3.61
C VAL A 132 16.19 11.51 3.32
N LYS A 133 16.26 12.71 2.72
CA LYS A 133 15.08 13.46 2.28
C LYS A 133 14.25 12.66 1.28
N SER A 134 14.90 12.09 0.27
CA SER A 134 14.24 11.24 -0.74
C SER A 134 13.56 10.02 -0.11
N ARG A 135 14.22 9.36 0.85
CA ARG A 135 13.65 8.23 1.60
C ARG A 135 12.48 8.64 2.48
N CYS A 136 12.56 9.79 3.13
CA CYS A 136 11.46 10.34 3.91
C CYS A 136 10.24 10.66 3.04
N THR A 137 10.45 11.34 1.90
CA THR A 137 9.38 11.66 0.97
C THR A 137 8.75 10.39 0.39
N SER A 138 9.55 9.39 0.02
CA SER A 138 9.02 8.10 -0.46
C SER A 138 8.28 7.33 0.62
N ALA A 139 8.74 7.30 1.87
CA ALA A 139 8.02 6.68 2.98
C ALA A 139 6.67 7.36 3.26
N LYS A 140 6.64 8.70 3.26
CA LYS A 140 5.40 9.49 3.42
C LYS A 140 4.44 9.27 2.24
N ALA A 141 4.98 9.20 1.02
CA ALA A 141 4.20 8.89 -0.17
C ALA A 141 3.61 7.48 -0.08
N ASP A 142 4.39 6.50 0.37
CA ASP A 142 3.94 5.12 0.54
C ASP A 142 2.76 5.06 1.52
N ALA A 143 2.87 5.72 2.68
CA ALA A 143 1.78 5.84 3.64
C ALA A 143 0.51 6.45 3.01
N ALA A 144 0.65 7.52 2.23
CA ALA A 144 -0.46 8.18 1.55
C ALA A 144 -1.11 7.28 0.50
N PHE A 145 -0.32 6.58 -0.32
CA PHE A 145 -0.83 5.65 -1.31
C PHE A 145 -1.49 4.41 -0.70
N MET A 146 -1.06 3.97 0.49
CA MET A 146 -1.76 2.93 1.24
C MET A 146 -3.14 3.40 1.71
N PHE A 147 -3.27 4.62 2.24
CA PHE A 147 -4.59 5.17 2.59
C PHE A 147 -5.50 5.40 1.38
N LEU A 148 -4.94 5.88 0.27
CA LEU A 148 -5.69 6.00 -0.99
C LEU A 148 -6.10 4.60 -1.50
N GLY A 149 -5.20 3.63 -1.45
CA GLY A 149 -5.47 2.23 -1.76
C GLY A 149 -6.64 1.67 -0.95
N PHE A 150 -6.67 1.92 0.36
CA PHE A 150 -7.79 1.57 1.24
C PHE A 150 -9.12 2.19 0.78
N ILE A 151 -9.15 3.50 0.52
CA ILE A 151 -10.36 4.20 0.08
C ILE A 151 -10.89 3.64 -1.24
N PHE A 152 -10.00 3.42 -2.22
CA PHE A 152 -10.38 2.87 -3.51
C PHE A 152 -10.82 1.40 -3.41
N CYS A 153 -10.19 0.62 -2.53
CA CYS A 153 -10.61 -0.75 -2.24
C CYS A 153 -12.04 -0.78 -1.66
N MET A 154 -12.38 0.16 -0.77
CA MET A 154 -13.74 0.33 -0.27
C MET A 154 -14.74 0.66 -1.38
N PHE A 155 -14.37 1.53 -2.33
CA PHE A 155 -15.22 1.81 -3.49
C PHE A 155 -15.43 0.59 -4.38
N VAL A 156 -14.42 -0.24 -4.58
CA VAL A 156 -14.54 -1.50 -5.34
C VAL A 156 -15.50 -2.47 -4.64
N ILE A 157 -15.36 -2.64 -3.33
CA ILE A 157 -16.26 -3.51 -2.54
C ILE A 157 -17.70 -2.97 -2.60
N ALA A 158 -17.92 -1.69 -2.30
CA ALA A 158 -19.25 -1.09 -2.32
C ALA A 158 -19.89 -1.16 -3.73
N GLY A 159 -19.12 -0.86 -4.78
CA GLY A 159 -19.58 -0.92 -6.16
C GLY A 159 -19.96 -2.34 -6.59
N SER A 160 -19.17 -3.35 -6.19
CA SER A 160 -19.46 -4.75 -6.50
C SER A 160 -20.66 -5.30 -5.72
N MET A 161 -20.84 -4.92 -4.45
CA MET A 161 -22.04 -5.25 -3.68
C MET A 161 -23.31 -4.66 -4.29
N PHE A 162 -23.27 -3.38 -4.68
CA PHE A 162 -24.41 -2.73 -5.32
C PHE A 162 -24.78 -3.39 -6.66
N PHE A 163 -23.78 -3.79 -7.44
CA PHE A 163 -24.00 -4.51 -8.70
C PHE A 163 -24.63 -5.89 -8.46
N SER A 164 -24.13 -6.64 -7.48
CA SER A 164 -24.66 -7.95 -7.11
C SER A 164 -26.12 -7.86 -6.63
N GLN A 165 -26.44 -6.86 -5.80
CA GLN A 165 -27.82 -6.60 -5.34
C GLN A 165 -28.76 -6.27 -6.50
N ASN A 166 -28.31 -5.44 -7.46
CA ASN A 166 -29.12 -5.07 -8.61
C ASN A 166 -29.35 -6.24 -9.58
N LYS A 167 -28.35 -7.13 -9.77
CA LYS A 167 -28.53 -8.40 -10.49
C LYS A 167 -29.59 -9.27 -9.79
N ARG A 168 -29.51 -9.42 -8.46
CA ARG A 168 -30.43 -10.25 -7.66
C ARG A 168 -31.87 -9.74 -7.69
N ASN A 169 -32.08 -8.41 -7.58
CA ASN A 169 -33.41 -7.81 -7.70
C ASN A 169 -34.03 -8.01 -9.09
N ARG A 170 -33.21 -8.01 -10.15
CA ARG A 170 -33.69 -8.30 -11.51
C ARG A 170 -34.09 -9.76 -11.70
N SER A 171 -33.33 -10.71 -11.15
CA SER A 171 -33.69 -12.14 -11.21
C SER A 171 -34.94 -12.49 -10.38
N GLY A 172 -35.21 -11.76 -9.29
CA GLY A 172 -36.42 -11.93 -8.48
C GLY A 172 -37.70 -11.35 -9.10
N ALA A 173 -37.59 -10.51 -10.14
CA ALA A 173 -38.72 -9.91 -10.83
C ALA A 173 -39.22 -10.75 -12.04
N VAL A 174 -38.59 -11.90 -12.31
CA VAL A 174 -38.96 -12.83 -13.40
C VAL A 174 -39.61 -14.10 -12.85
N VAL A 175 -40.12 -14.07 -11.60
CA VAL A 175 -40.86 -15.17 -10.96
C VAL A 175 -42.29 -14.73 -10.69
#